data_AF-A0AAW8QKI4-F1
#
_entry.id   AF-A0AAW8QKI4-F1
#
_cell.length_a   1.000
_cell.length_b   1.000
_cell.length_c   1.000
_cell.angle_alpha   90.00
_cell.angle_beta   90.00
_cell.angle_gamma   90.00
#
_symmetry.space_group_name_H-M   'P 1'
#
loop_
_entity.id
_entity.type
_entity.pdbx_description
1 polymer ?
#
loop_
_entity_poly.entity_id
_entity_poly.type
_entity_poly.pdbx_seq_one_letter_code
_entity_poly.pdbx_strand_id
1 'polypeptide(L)'
;MDTLNNTTIIFPFEDDLINKINPACKIVHRNFFIKIKKYIRNSNNDKYINYFFEKNIKVKMIDQSYYWAAKDLTNIDNLSILSTGFIAIFYFLSNKEYTNYDIYLCGFTFHGWSGHDWEQEKICVLNLKSNKKVHAFDAIDDEKQHTFDCR
;
A
#
# COMPACT_ATOMS: atom_id res chain seq x y z
N MET A 1 -14.75 21.21 -3.14
CA MET A 1 -14.19 20.76 -1.85
C MET A 1 -15.06 19.69 -1.17
N ASP A 2 -16.34 19.53 -1.52
CA ASP A 2 -17.24 18.55 -0.89
C ASP A 2 -16.99 17.07 -1.24
N THR A 3 -16.24 16.78 -2.29
CA THR A 3 -16.00 15.39 -2.75
C THR A 3 -15.18 14.54 -1.78
N LEU A 4 -14.36 15.15 -0.93
CA LEU A 4 -13.47 14.41 0.00
C LEU A 4 -14.17 13.98 1.30
N ASN A 5 -15.29 14.59 1.69
CA ASN A 5 -15.97 14.25 2.94
C ASN A 5 -16.61 12.85 2.92
N ASN A 6 -16.93 12.33 1.73
CA ASN A 6 -17.38 10.94 1.54
C ASN A 6 -16.24 10.00 1.11
N THR A 7 -14.99 10.46 1.13
CA THR A 7 -13.83 9.64 0.77
C THR A 7 -13.27 8.94 2.00
N THR A 8 -13.08 7.63 1.92
CA THR A 8 -12.29 6.88 2.90
C THR A 8 -10.88 6.68 2.36
N ILE A 9 -9.88 7.22 3.06
CA ILE A 9 -8.48 6.98 2.74
C ILE A 9 -8.02 5.72 3.48
N ILE A 10 -7.46 4.76 2.74
CA ILE A 10 -6.95 3.51 3.29
C ILE A 10 -5.42 3.55 3.21
N PHE A 11 -4.75 3.52 4.36
CA PHE A 11 -3.30 3.41 4.43
C PHE A 11 -2.86 1.95 4.56
N PRO A 12 -1.89 1.51 3.73
CA PRO A 12 -1.21 0.25 3.97
C PRO A 12 -0.41 0.29 5.27
N PHE A 13 -0.18 -0.90 5.81
CA PHE A 13 0.49 -1.09 7.08
C PHE A 13 1.93 -0.53 7.02
N GLU A 14 2.19 0.55 7.77
CA GLU A 14 3.52 1.17 7.88
C GLU A 14 3.77 1.71 9.30
N ASP A 15 5.00 1.52 9.78
CA ASP A 15 5.46 1.76 11.15
C ASP A 15 5.33 3.19 11.64
N ASP A 16 5.69 4.16 10.81
CA ASP A 16 5.59 5.58 11.16
C ASP A 16 4.13 6.04 11.27
N LEU A 17 3.23 5.49 10.44
CA LEU A 17 1.82 5.89 10.35
C LEU A 17 0.93 5.26 11.42
N ILE A 18 1.20 4.02 11.81
CA ILE A 18 0.37 3.28 12.78
C ILE A 18 0.30 4.01 14.12
N ASN A 19 1.39 4.65 14.55
CA ASN A 19 1.42 5.42 15.79
C ASN A 19 0.47 6.61 15.77
N LYS A 20 0.22 7.21 14.61
CA LYS A 20 -0.63 8.39 14.45
C LYS A 20 -2.10 8.02 14.24
N ILE A 21 -2.35 6.96 13.47
CA ILE A 21 -3.72 6.55 13.09
C ILE A 21 -4.35 5.66 14.17
N ASN A 22 -3.58 4.72 14.73
CA ASN A 22 -4.09 3.78 15.74
C ASN A 22 -2.97 3.41 16.74
N PRO A 23 -2.72 4.25 17.76
CA PRO A 23 -1.65 4.03 18.74
C PRO A 23 -1.74 2.68 19.46
N ALA A 24 -2.96 2.18 19.67
CA ALA A 24 -3.21 0.88 20.31
C ALA A 24 -2.65 -0.29 19.47
N CYS A 25 -2.68 -0.19 18.14
CA CYS A 25 -2.08 -1.19 17.24
C CYS A 25 -0.57 -1.37 17.51
N LYS A 26 0.16 -0.30 17.88
CA LYS A 26 1.59 -0.41 18.22
C LYS A 26 1.83 -1.30 19.43
N ILE A 27 0.94 -1.22 20.43
CA ILE A 27 1.04 -2.00 21.67
C ILE A 27 0.78 -3.47 21.37
N VAL A 28 -0.30 -3.75 20.64
CA VAL A 28 -0.68 -5.12 20.27
C VAL A 28 0.38 -5.76 19.35
N HIS A 29 1.02 -4.98 18.48
CA HIS A 29 1.92 -5.48 17.44
C HIS A 29 3.38 -5.08 17.64
N ARG A 30 3.81 -4.78 18.88
CA ARG A 30 5.17 -4.25 19.19
C ARG A 30 6.30 -5.09 18.59
N ASN A 31 6.13 -6.41 18.57
CA ASN A 31 7.16 -7.35 18.12
C ASN A 31 7.39 -7.27 16.60
N PHE A 32 6.39 -6.81 15.84
CA PHE A 32 6.52 -6.53 14.41
C PHE A 32 7.46 -5.35 14.17
N PHE A 33 7.21 -4.22 14.84
CA PHE A 33 8.00 -2.99 14.69
C PHE A 33 9.46 -3.16 15.13
N ILE A 34 9.70 -4.06 16.08
CA ILE A 34 11.07 -4.37 16.52
C ILE A 34 11.84 -5.15 15.44
N LYS A 35 11.17 -6.06 14.71
CA LYS A 35 11.79 -6.84 13.62
C LYS A 35 12.00 -5.99 12.38
N ILE A 36 11.07 -5.10 12.06
CA ILE A 36 11.11 -4.22 10.89
C ILE A 36 11.62 -2.85 11.31
N LYS A 37 12.85 -2.80 11.84
CA LYS A 37 13.45 -1.51 12.20
C LYS A 37 13.93 -0.81 10.93
N LYS A 38 13.06 -0.01 10.31
CA LYS A 38 13.49 0.94 9.27
C LYS A 38 14.44 1.95 9.92
N TYR A 39 15.65 2.07 9.36
CA TYR A 39 16.62 3.06 9.82
C TYR A 39 16.34 4.48 9.27
N ILE A 40 15.42 4.60 8.32
CA ILE A 40 15.07 5.84 7.64
C ILE A 40 13.59 6.14 7.87
N ARG A 41 13.30 7.29 8.49
CA ARG A 41 11.93 7.80 8.64
C ARG A 41 11.35 8.22 7.29
N ASN A 42 10.11 7.84 7.02
CA ASN A 42 9.41 8.28 5.82
C ASN A 42 8.65 9.59 6.09
N SER A 43 9.34 10.72 5.96
CA SER A 43 8.78 12.05 6.27
C SER A 43 7.58 12.49 5.40
N ASN A 44 7.33 11.83 4.26
CA ASN A 44 6.22 12.18 3.37
C ASN A 44 4.87 11.78 3.98
N ASN A 45 4.82 10.64 4.67
CA ASN A 45 3.61 10.14 5.30
C ASN A 45 3.06 11.07 6.38
N ASP A 46 3.96 11.72 7.12
CA ASP A 46 3.61 12.69 8.14
C ASP A 46 2.88 13.91 7.57
N LYS A 47 3.26 14.36 6.36
CA LYS A 47 2.60 15.48 5.69
C LYS A 47 1.19 15.09 5.24
N TYR A 48 1.04 13.91 4.62
CA TYR A 48 -0.26 13.45 4.14
C TYR A 48 -1.25 13.20 5.28
N ILE A 49 -0.82 12.57 6.38
CA ILE A 49 -1.73 12.28 7.49
C ILE A 49 -2.20 13.56 8.20
N ASN A 50 -1.31 14.53 8.38
CA ASN A 50 -1.67 15.84 8.94
C ASN A 50 -2.70 16.53 8.05
N TYR A 51 -2.49 16.54 6.73
CA TYR A 51 -3.45 17.09 5.78
C TYR A 51 -4.83 16.42 5.89
N PHE A 52 -4.90 15.09 5.97
CA PHE A 52 -6.18 14.39 6.07
C PHE A 52 -6.90 14.68 7.40
N PHE A 53 -6.16 14.77 8.51
CA PHE A 53 -6.73 15.16 9.80
C PHE A 53 -7.23 16.60 9.83
N GLU A 54 -6.46 17.55 9.28
CA GLU A 54 -6.87 18.96 9.15
C GLU A 54 -8.15 19.12 8.32
N LYS A 55 -8.38 18.22 7.35
CA LYS A 55 -9.58 18.22 6.50
C LYS A 55 -10.72 17.35 7.04
N ASN A 56 -10.58 16.76 8.23
CA ASN A 56 -11.57 15.85 8.81
C ASN A 56 -11.95 14.68 7.86
N ILE A 57 -11.00 14.23 7.05
CA ILE A 57 -11.19 13.12 6.12
C ILE A 57 -11.04 11.80 6.89
N LYS A 58 -11.94 10.85 6.63
CA LYS A 58 -11.90 9.54 7.28
C LYS A 58 -10.70 8.73 6.81
N VAL A 59 -9.85 8.33 7.74
CA VAL A 59 -8.69 7.49 7.50
C VAL A 59 -8.88 6.11 8.13
N LYS A 60 -8.52 5.05 7.41
CA LYS A 60 -8.45 3.66 7.90
C LYS A 60 -7.06 3.08 7.66
N MET A 61 -6.66 2.16 8.52
CA MET A 61 -5.43 1.36 8.38
C MET A 61 -5.78 -0.05 7.91
N ILE A 62 -5.01 -0.61 6.98
CA ILE A 62 -5.12 -2.03 6.62
C ILE A 62 -4.64 -2.88 7.80
N ASP A 63 -5.39 -3.93 8.11
CA ASP A 63 -5.03 -4.86 9.18
C ASP A 63 -3.74 -5.63 8.85
N GLN A 64 -2.89 -5.87 9.85
CA GLN A 64 -1.62 -6.57 9.67
C GLN A 64 -1.76 -8.02 9.16
N SER A 65 -2.93 -8.65 9.32
CA SER A 65 -3.19 -9.99 8.75
C SER A 65 -2.97 -10.03 7.25
N TYR A 66 -3.24 -8.93 6.53
CA TYR A 66 -2.95 -8.84 5.10
C TYR A 66 -1.45 -8.81 4.81
N TYR A 67 -0.64 -8.19 5.67
CA TYR A 67 0.83 -8.26 5.54
C TYR A 67 1.31 -9.70 5.65
N TRP A 68 0.87 -10.42 6.68
CA TRP A 68 1.31 -11.79 6.93
C TRP A 68 0.81 -12.76 5.86
N ALA A 69 -0.46 -12.65 5.47
CA ALA A 69 -0.99 -13.46 4.38
C ALA A 69 -0.23 -13.21 3.06
N ALA A 70 0.13 -11.96 2.77
CA ALA A 70 0.95 -11.65 1.59
C ALA A 70 2.38 -12.19 1.73
N LYS A 71 2.97 -12.17 2.93
CA LYS A 71 4.30 -12.70 3.21
C LYS A 71 4.34 -14.22 3.03
N ASP A 72 3.32 -14.92 3.54
CA ASP A 72 3.17 -16.36 3.40
C ASP A 72 2.97 -16.78 1.93
N LEU A 73 2.22 -15.98 1.15
CA LEU A 73 1.96 -16.27 -0.26
C LEU A 73 3.17 -16.05 -1.17
N THR A 74 4.00 -15.06 -0.85
CA THR A 74 5.11 -14.65 -1.71
C THR A 74 6.35 -15.52 -1.56
N ASN A 75 6.43 -16.35 -0.51
CA ASN A 75 7.62 -17.13 -0.15
C ASN A 75 8.92 -16.29 -0.13
N ILE A 76 8.79 -14.97 0.05
CA ILE A 76 9.90 -14.03 0.10
C ILE A 76 10.68 -14.29 1.39
N ASP A 77 12.01 -14.26 1.29
CA ASP A 77 12.91 -14.38 2.45
C ASP A 77 12.40 -13.55 3.63
N ASN A 78 12.42 -14.14 4.83
CA ASN A 78 11.97 -13.54 6.07
C ASN A 78 12.66 -12.19 6.38
N LEU A 79 13.79 -11.91 5.74
CA LEU A 79 14.53 -10.65 5.87
C LEU A 79 13.98 -9.51 5.00
N SER A 80 13.38 -9.79 3.84
CA SER A 80 12.87 -8.73 2.96
C SER A 80 11.54 -8.19 3.46
N ILE A 81 11.36 -6.88 3.37
CA ILE A 81 10.13 -6.21 3.82
C ILE A 81 9.22 -6.04 2.61
N LEU A 82 7.92 -6.23 2.79
CA LEU A 82 6.96 -5.98 1.71
C LEU A 82 6.79 -4.48 1.46
N SER A 83 6.70 -4.08 0.21
CA SER A 83 6.39 -2.69 -0.16
C SER A 83 4.96 -2.34 0.23
N THR A 84 4.77 -1.09 0.65
CA THR A 84 3.43 -0.58 1.02
C THR A 84 2.46 -0.62 -0.16
N GLY A 85 2.95 -0.41 -1.38
CA GLY A 85 2.15 -0.57 -2.59
C GLY A 85 1.76 -2.02 -2.85
N PHE A 86 2.67 -2.99 -2.68
CA PHE A 86 2.32 -4.41 -2.80
C PHE A 86 1.27 -4.83 -1.76
N ILE A 87 1.40 -4.40 -0.50
CA ILE A 87 0.40 -4.67 0.56
C ILE A 87 -0.97 -4.11 0.16
N ALA A 88 -1.02 -2.90 -0.39
CA ALA A 88 -2.27 -2.30 -0.86
C ALA A 88 -2.89 -3.10 -2.01
N ILE A 89 -2.09 -3.51 -3.00
CA ILE A 89 -2.55 -4.34 -4.13
C ILE A 89 -3.12 -5.67 -3.61
N PHE A 90 -2.38 -6.35 -2.73
CA PHE A 90 -2.81 -7.61 -2.13
C PHE A 90 -4.12 -7.46 -1.36
N TYR A 91 -4.28 -6.39 -0.59
CA TYR A 91 -5.51 -6.09 0.15
C TYR A 91 -6.72 -5.97 -0.78
N PHE A 92 -6.65 -5.14 -1.82
CA PHE A 92 -7.78 -4.95 -2.74
C PHE A 92 -8.10 -6.21 -3.54
N LEU A 93 -7.10 -7.01 -3.87
CA LEU A 93 -7.28 -8.30 -4.55
C LEU A 93 -7.91 -9.38 -3.65
N SER A 94 -7.56 -9.39 -2.36
CA SER A 94 -7.90 -10.47 -1.44
C SER A 94 -9.13 -10.17 -0.57
N ASN A 95 -9.54 -8.90 -0.48
CA ASN A 95 -10.70 -8.49 0.30
C ASN A 95 -12.00 -8.68 -0.50
N LYS A 96 -12.92 -9.47 0.06
CA LYS A 96 -14.24 -9.79 -0.50
C LYS A 96 -15.09 -8.56 -0.83
N GLU A 97 -14.90 -7.47 -0.09
CA GLU A 97 -15.60 -6.20 -0.34
C GLU A 97 -15.27 -5.62 -1.73
N TYR A 98 -14.05 -5.85 -2.21
CA TYR A 98 -13.55 -5.25 -3.45
C TYR A 98 -13.45 -6.25 -4.61
N THR A 99 -13.82 -7.51 -4.43
CA THR A 99 -13.68 -8.57 -5.45
C THR A 99 -14.40 -8.27 -6.77
N ASN A 100 -15.43 -7.42 -6.76
CA ASN A 100 -16.16 -7.04 -7.97
C ASN A 100 -15.60 -5.79 -8.67
N TYR A 101 -14.66 -5.08 -8.05
CA TYR A 101 -14.12 -3.82 -8.54
C TYR A 101 -13.00 -4.06 -9.55
N ASP A 102 -12.87 -3.14 -10.51
CA ASP A 102 -11.68 -3.04 -11.35
C ASP A 102 -10.62 -2.20 -10.63
N ILE A 103 -9.42 -2.77 -10.50
CA ILE A 103 -8.31 -2.16 -9.76
C ILE A 103 -7.37 -1.53 -10.78
N TYR A 104 -7.21 -0.21 -10.71
CA TYR A 104 -6.30 0.55 -11.56
C TYR A 104 -5.11 1.02 -10.72
N LEU A 105 -3.90 0.61 -11.12
CA LEU A 105 -2.67 1.01 -10.46
C LEU A 105 -2.08 2.22 -11.18
N CYS A 106 -2.14 3.39 -10.54
CA CYS A 106 -1.59 4.64 -11.05
C CYS A 106 -0.30 5.01 -10.32
N GLY A 107 0.78 5.29 -11.06
CA GLY A 107 2.05 5.74 -10.48
C GLY A 107 2.79 4.70 -9.61
N PHE A 108 2.41 3.42 -9.71
CA PHE A 108 3.06 2.33 -8.99
C PHE A 108 4.09 1.62 -9.88
N THR A 109 5.27 1.37 -9.34
CA THR A 109 6.34 0.61 -10.00
C THR A 109 6.95 -0.40 -9.04
N PHE A 110 7.42 -1.55 -9.54
CA PHE A 110 8.19 -2.53 -8.78
C PHE A 110 9.68 -2.15 -8.71
N HIS A 111 9.96 -0.90 -8.33
CA HIS A 111 11.32 -0.38 -8.19
C HIS A 111 11.34 0.64 -7.04
N GLY A 112 12.48 0.77 -6.37
CA GLY A 112 12.65 1.70 -5.26
C GLY A 112 13.64 1.18 -4.23
N TRP A 113 13.30 1.30 -2.93
CA TRP A 113 14.17 0.86 -1.84
C TRP A 113 14.56 -0.62 -1.96
N SER A 114 15.85 -0.92 -1.81
CA SER A 114 16.42 -2.26 -2.01
C SER A 114 16.10 -3.26 -0.89
N GLY A 115 15.40 -2.83 0.17
CA GLY A 115 14.90 -3.74 1.22
C GLY A 115 13.66 -4.54 0.81
N HIS A 116 13.13 -4.27 -0.38
CA HIS A 116 12.01 -4.98 -1.00
C HIS A 116 12.52 -6.02 -2.00
N ASP A 117 11.87 -7.18 -2.04
CA ASP A 117 12.05 -8.16 -3.11
C ASP A 117 11.08 -7.84 -4.25
N TRP A 118 11.46 -6.85 -5.05
CA TRP A 118 10.62 -6.32 -6.12
C TRP A 118 10.22 -7.38 -7.15
N GLU A 119 11.11 -8.32 -7.43
CA GLU A 119 10.87 -9.39 -8.40
C GLU A 119 9.79 -10.33 -7.89
N GLN A 120 9.89 -10.78 -6.63
CA GLN A 120 8.88 -11.66 -6.06
C GLN A 120 7.52 -10.97 -5.84
N GLU A 121 7.52 -9.70 -5.44
CA GLU A 121 6.28 -8.91 -5.38
C GLU A 121 5.61 -8.82 -6.76
N LYS A 122 6.39 -8.59 -7.82
CA LYS A 122 5.90 -8.56 -9.19
C LYS A 122 5.32 -9.91 -9.62
N ILE A 123 6.06 -11.00 -9.41
CA ILE A 123 5.60 -12.37 -9.71
C ILE A 123 4.29 -12.66 -8.99
N CYS A 124 4.19 -12.31 -7.72
CA CYS A 124 2.98 -12.50 -6.93
C CYS A 124 1.78 -11.74 -7.50
N VAL A 125 1.93 -10.45 -7.82
CA VAL A 125 0.86 -9.66 -8.43
C VAL A 125 0.45 -10.21 -9.79
N LEU A 126 1.41 -10.66 -10.61
CA LEU A 126 1.12 -11.29 -11.91
C LEU A 126 0.39 -12.64 -11.75
N ASN A 127 0.73 -13.44 -10.74
CA ASN A 127 0.04 -14.69 -10.46
C ASN A 127 -1.40 -14.44 -9.95
N LEU A 128 -1.59 -13.47 -9.07
CA LEU A 128 -2.92 -13.07 -8.60
C LEU A 128 -3.79 -12.49 -9.72
N LYS A 129 -3.17 -11.83 -10.71
CA LYS A 129 -3.84 -11.33 -11.93
C LYS A 129 -4.48 -12.42 -12.79
N SER A 130 -4.05 -13.68 -12.68
CA SER A 130 -4.59 -14.79 -13.49
C SER A 130 -6.11 -15.01 -13.31
N ASN A 131 -6.74 -14.39 -12.30
CA ASN A 131 -8.16 -14.47 -12.00
C ASN A 131 -8.99 -13.16 -12.20
N LYS A 132 -8.49 -12.19 -13.00
CA LYS A 132 -9.13 -10.93 -13.48
C LYS A 132 -8.92 -9.64 -12.66
N LYS A 133 -9.07 -8.50 -13.39
CA LYS A 133 -9.40 -7.11 -12.96
C LYS A 133 -8.32 -6.16 -12.39
N VAL A 134 -7.04 -6.48 -12.48
CA VAL A 134 -5.97 -5.49 -12.16
C VAL A 134 -5.35 -4.94 -13.44
N HIS A 135 -5.53 -3.65 -13.65
CA HIS A 135 -4.96 -2.87 -14.73
C HIS A 135 -3.79 -2.08 -14.16
N ALA A 136 -2.57 -2.45 -14.54
CA ALA A 136 -1.43 -1.58 -14.30
C ALA A 136 -1.33 -0.67 -15.52
N PHE A 137 -1.27 0.64 -15.30
CA PHE A 137 -0.75 1.50 -16.35
C PHE A 137 0.75 1.28 -16.33
N ASP A 138 1.27 0.59 -17.34
CA ASP A 138 2.70 0.65 -17.61
C ASP A 138 3.02 2.15 -17.69
N ALA A 139 4.01 2.58 -16.91
CA ALA A 139 4.56 3.91 -17.10
C ALA A 139 4.90 3.99 -18.60
N ILE A 140 4.16 4.83 -19.31
CA ILE A 140 4.37 5.10 -20.72
C ILE A 140 5.88 5.30 -20.86
N ASP A 141 6.55 4.47 -21.66
CA ASP A 141 7.93 4.70 -22.06
C ASP A 141 8.10 6.21 -22.29
N ASP A 142 9.12 6.80 -21.67
CA ASP A 142 9.37 8.24 -21.42
C ASP A 142 9.38 9.19 -22.66
N GLU A 143 8.51 9.00 -23.66
CA GLU A 143 8.43 9.84 -24.86
C GLU A 143 7.03 10.33 -25.24
N LYS A 144 5.95 9.97 -24.52
CA LYS A 144 4.63 10.59 -24.78
C LYS A 144 3.93 11.04 -23.51
N GLN A 145 4.22 12.28 -23.11
CA GLN A 145 3.32 13.10 -22.29
C GLN A 145 1.92 13.11 -22.92
N HIS A 146 1.03 12.26 -22.44
CA HIS A 146 -0.40 12.53 -22.49
C HIS A 146 -0.85 12.96 -21.10
N THR A 147 -0.95 14.28 -20.94
CA THR A 147 -1.69 14.93 -19.86
C THR A 147 -3.12 14.41 -19.86
N PHE A 148 -3.50 13.65 -18.84
CA PHE A 148 -4.91 13.43 -18.53
C PHE A 148 -5.36 14.54 -17.56
N ASP A 149 -6.09 15.50 -18.10
CA ASP A 149 -6.83 16.53 -17.37
C ASP A 149 -8.06 15.84 -16.73
N CYS A 150 -7.97 15.50 -15.44
CA CYS A 150 -9.13 15.07 -14.66
C CYS A 150 -9.89 16.31 -14.18
N ARG A 151 -10.85 16.76 -15.01
CA ARG A 151 -11.93 17.66 -14.60
C ARG A 151 -13.08 16.89 -13.97
#